data_AF-A0A256YGZ0-F1
#
_entry.id   AF-A0A256YGZ0-F1
#
_cell.length_a   1.000
_cell.length_b   1.000
_cell.length_c   1.000
_cell.angle_alpha   90.00
_cell.angle_beta   90.00
_cell.angle_gamma   90.00
#
_symmetry.space_group_name_H-M   'P 1'
#
loop_
_entity.id
_entity.type
_entity.pdbx_description
1 polymer ?
#
loop_
_entity_poly.entity_id
_entity_poly.type
_entity_poly.pdbx_seq_one_letter_code
_entity_poly.pdbx_strand_id
1 'polypeptide(L)'
;MPAKNKPGLKDILGLPKLERLIMEYFIKHISVGEIIAVLELRDEIKRLKDPELVPEFDDIIIELEINKALARLVEKGFLEHVGGCYNLAEHLRREIKEKLGSLQPGISKNLNELIK
;
A
#
# COMPACT_ATOMS: atom_id res chain seq x y z
N MET A 1 1.47 22.11 15.49
CA MET A 1 2.38 21.06 14.98
C MET A 1 2.61 21.35 13.50
N PRO A 2 3.86 21.45 13.02
CA PRO A 2 4.12 21.81 11.62
C PRO A 2 3.58 20.71 10.70
N ALA A 3 3.01 21.10 9.57
CA ALA A 3 2.52 20.18 8.56
C ALA A 3 3.69 19.31 8.07
N LYS A 4 3.73 18.03 8.49
CA LYS A 4 4.52 17.02 7.78
C LYS A 4 4.05 17.09 6.32
N ASN A 5 4.97 17.39 5.41
CA ASN A 5 4.69 17.37 3.97
C ASN A 5 4.06 16.02 3.64
N LYS A 6 2.82 16.02 3.16
CA LYS A 6 2.10 14.78 2.83
C LYS A 6 2.77 14.15 1.59
N PRO A 7 3.03 12.83 1.56
CA PRO A 7 3.69 12.21 0.43
C PRO A 7 2.79 12.23 -0.82
N GLY A 8 3.39 12.27 -2.01
CA GLY A 8 2.68 12.11 -3.29
C GLY A 8 2.82 10.70 -3.85
N LEU A 9 2.13 10.43 -4.97
CA LEU A 9 2.26 9.14 -5.68
C LEU A 9 3.70 8.87 -6.15
N LYS A 10 4.46 9.92 -6.49
CA LYS A 10 5.86 9.78 -6.91
C LYS A 10 6.76 9.25 -5.79
N ASP A 11 6.46 9.56 -4.53
CA ASP A 11 7.25 9.14 -3.38
C ASP A 11 7.17 7.62 -3.14
N ILE A 12 6.15 6.97 -3.70
CA ILE A 12 5.99 5.51 -3.66
C ILE A 12 7.19 4.81 -4.31
N LEU A 13 7.80 5.39 -5.35
CA LEU A 13 8.96 4.80 -6.02
C LEU A 13 10.18 4.64 -5.11
N GLY A 14 10.29 5.50 -4.08
CA GLY A 14 11.38 5.46 -3.11
C GLY A 14 11.15 4.47 -1.95
N LEU A 15 10.00 3.80 -1.90
CA LEU A 15 9.70 2.87 -0.82
C LEU A 15 10.42 1.52 -1.00
N PRO A 16 10.72 0.80 0.09
CA PRO A 16 11.15 -0.60 0.04
C PRO A 16 10.20 -1.46 -0.80
N LYS A 17 10.71 -2.57 -1.36
CA LYS A 17 9.93 -3.42 -2.27
C LYS A 17 8.61 -3.92 -1.67
N LEU A 18 8.62 -4.37 -0.41
CA LEU A 18 7.41 -4.77 0.31
C LEU A 18 6.41 -3.62 0.44
N GLU A 19 6.88 -2.43 0.85
CA GLU A 19 6.01 -1.24 0.99
C GLU A 19 5.43 -0.82 -0.37
N ARG A 20 6.20 -0.92 -1.46
CA ARG A 20 5.70 -0.65 -2.83
C ARG A 20 4.61 -1.64 -3.23
N LEU A 21 4.81 -2.93 -2.99
CA LEU A 21 3.81 -3.96 -3.26
C LEU A 21 2.52 -3.69 -2.51
N ILE A 22 2.61 -3.32 -1.22
CA ILE A 22 1.45 -2.94 -0.41
C ILE A 22 0.77 -1.69 -0.99
N MET A 23 1.54 -0.69 -1.44
CA MET A 23 0.97 0.50 -2.07
C MET A 23 0.26 0.19 -3.39
N GLU A 24 0.81 -0.67 -4.24
CA GLU A 24 0.14 -1.15 -5.46
C GLU A 24 -1.19 -1.83 -5.13
N TYR A 25 -1.21 -2.67 -4.09
CA TYR A 25 -2.42 -3.29 -3.58
C TYR A 25 -3.46 -2.25 -3.14
N PHE A 26 -3.09 -1.23 -2.36
CA PHE A 26 -4.04 -0.20 -1.90
C PHE A 26 -4.43 0.81 -2.98
N ILE A 27 -3.62 1.03 -4.02
CA ILE A 27 -4.03 1.84 -5.19
C ILE A 27 -5.15 1.15 -5.97
N LYS A 28 -5.11 -0.19 -6.02
CA LYS A 28 -6.15 -1.01 -6.65
C LYS A 28 -7.44 -1.07 -5.80
N HIS A 29 -7.31 -1.32 -4.49
CA HIS A 29 -8.47 -1.62 -3.63
C HIS A 29 -9.00 -0.42 -2.82
N ILE A 30 -8.18 0.63 -2.64
CA ILE A 30 -8.47 1.88 -1.93
C ILE A 30 -8.71 1.73 -0.42
N SER A 31 -9.54 0.80 0.01
CA SER A 31 -9.88 0.56 1.42
C SER A 31 -10.10 -0.93 1.65
N VAL A 32 -9.42 -1.51 2.62
CA VAL A 32 -9.50 -2.94 2.94
C VAL A 32 -9.42 -3.15 4.45
N GLY A 33 -10.24 -4.07 4.97
CA GLY A 33 -10.14 -4.52 6.36
C GLY A 33 -8.79 -5.17 6.67
N GLU A 34 -8.23 -4.92 7.86
CA GLU A 34 -6.90 -5.36 8.26
C GLU A 34 -6.66 -6.86 8.02
N ILE A 35 -7.58 -7.70 8.47
CA ILE A 35 -7.47 -9.15 8.34
C ILE A 35 -7.41 -9.55 6.86
N ILE A 36 -8.28 -8.98 6.02
CA ILE A 36 -8.33 -9.29 4.59
C ILE A 36 -7.07 -8.80 3.88
N ALA A 37 -6.60 -7.58 4.19
CA ALA A 37 -5.39 -7.03 3.61
C ALA A 37 -4.18 -7.94 3.90
N VAL A 38 -4.00 -8.36 5.15
CA VAL A 38 -2.89 -9.23 5.54
C VAL A 38 -2.98 -10.59 4.85
N LEU A 39 -4.17 -11.21 4.80
CA LEU A 39 -4.37 -12.50 4.12
C LEU A 39 -4.02 -12.43 2.63
N GLU A 40 -4.57 -11.45 1.90
CA GLU A 40 -4.34 -11.31 0.47
C GLU A 40 -2.88 -10.95 0.15
N LEU A 41 -2.26 -10.06 0.94
CA LEU A 41 -0.85 -9.71 0.78
C LEU A 41 0.08 -10.89 1.09
N ARG A 42 -0.24 -11.70 2.10
CA ARG A 42 0.53 -12.91 2.42
C ARG A 42 0.51 -13.90 1.26
N ASP A 43 -0.67 -14.14 0.68
CA ASP A 43 -0.82 -15.05 -0.47
C ASP A 43 -0.10 -14.51 -1.71
N GLU A 44 -0.12 -13.19 -1.92
CA GLU A 44 0.65 -12.50 -2.97
C GLU A 44 2.17 -12.72 -2.79
N ILE A 45 2.70 -12.45 -1.60
CA ILE A 45 4.13 -12.59 -1.29
C ILE A 45 4.59 -14.04 -1.48
N LYS A 46 3.82 -15.01 -0.99
CA LYS A 46 4.09 -16.45 -1.18
C LYS A 46 4.08 -16.85 -2.65
N ARG A 47 3.26 -16.22 -3.48
CA ARG A 47 3.20 -16.50 -4.91
C ARG A 47 4.43 -15.95 -5.63
N LEU A 48 4.87 -14.74 -5.28
CA LEU A 48 6.03 -14.10 -5.89
C LEU A 48 7.35 -14.77 -5.49
N LYS A 49 7.45 -15.33 -4.28
CA LYS A 49 8.66 -15.99 -3.74
C LYS A 49 9.93 -15.14 -3.89
N ASP A 50 9.78 -13.84 -3.71
CA ASP A 50 10.86 -12.87 -3.89
C ASP A 50 11.55 -12.55 -2.55
N PRO A 51 12.83 -12.92 -2.36
CA PRO A 51 13.52 -12.75 -1.08
C PRO A 51 13.76 -11.28 -0.70
N GLU A 52 13.54 -10.32 -1.61
CA GLU A 52 13.59 -8.89 -1.26
C GLU A 52 12.31 -8.40 -0.56
N LEU A 53 11.24 -9.21 -0.54
CA LEU A 53 9.98 -8.86 0.15
C LEU A 53 10.02 -9.23 1.63
N VAL A 54 10.55 -10.40 1.96
CA VAL A 54 10.59 -10.96 3.32
C VAL A 54 11.84 -11.81 3.50
N PRO A 55 12.39 -11.89 4.73
CA PRO A 55 13.60 -12.68 5.00
C PRO A 55 13.35 -14.18 4.90
N GLU A 56 12.15 -14.64 5.25
CA GLU A 56 11.75 -16.04 5.25
C GLU A 56 10.28 -16.17 4.82
N PHE A 57 9.95 -17.27 4.13
CA PHE A 57 8.59 -17.54 3.61
C PHE A 57 7.75 -18.40 4.57
N ASP A 58 7.89 -18.14 5.86
CA ASP A 58 7.01 -18.67 6.90
C ASP A 58 5.84 -17.71 7.15
N ASP A 59 4.64 -18.24 7.40
CA ASP A 59 3.42 -17.46 7.55
C ASP A 59 3.54 -16.39 8.63
N ILE A 60 4.13 -16.74 9.77
CA ILE A 60 4.28 -15.83 10.91
C ILE A 60 5.24 -14.69 10.56
N ILE A 61 6.33 -15.01 9.86
CA ILE A 61 7.33 -14.03 9.43
C ILE A 61 6.75 -13.08 8.38
N ILE A 62 6.02 -13.61 7.40
CA ILE A 62 5.38 -12.80 6.36
C ILE A 62 4.37 -11.84 6.99
N GLU A 63 3.47 -12.35 7.84
CA GLU A 63 2.47 -11.52 8.51
C GLU A 63 3.12 -10.43 9.38
N LEU A 64 4.19 -10.76 10.10
CA LEU A 64 4.94 -9.79 10.90
C LEU A 64 5.51 -8.66 10.03
N GLU A 65 6.14 -8.99 8.91
CA GLU A 65 6.72 -7.99 8.01
C GLU A 65 5.66 -7.15 7.30
N ILE A 66 4.53 -7.75 6.89
CA ILE A 66 3.37 -7.01 6.36
C ILE A 66 2.88 -5.99 7.40
N ASN A 67 2.63 -6.42 8.63
CA ASN A 67 2.10 -5.54 9.68
C ASN A 67 3.07 -4.39 10.00
N LYS A 68 4.38 -4.66 10.08
CA LYS A 68 5.39 -3.62 10.23
C LYS A 68 5.37 -2.63 9.06
N ALA A 69 5.25 -3.12 7.83
CA ALA A 69 5.21 -2.26 6.65
C ALA A 69 3.93 -1.41 6.60
N LEU A 70 2.76 -1.98 6.94
CA LEU A 70 1.50 -1.25 7.07
C LEU A 70 1.60 -0.12 8.10
N ALA A 71 2.14 -0.43 9.29
CA ALA A 71 2.34 0.57 10.34
C ALA A 71 3.24 1.73 9.86
N ARG A 72 4.38 1.42 9.22
CA ARG A 72 5.27 2.43 8.65
C ARG A 72 4.59 3.27 7.56
N LEU A 73 3.78 2.65 6.70
CA LEU A 73 3.03 3.37 5.66
C LEU A 73 1.98 4.32 6.25
N VAL A 74 1.35 3.96 7.38
CA VAL A 74 0.46 4.85 8.12
C VAL A 74 1.24 6.00 8.74
N GLU A 75 2.36 5.73 9.40
CA GLU A 75 3.22 6.76 10.01
C GLU A 75 3.79 7.77 9.00
N LYS A 76 4.13 7.28 7.81
CA LYS A 76 4.60 8.09 6.67
C LYS A 76 3.47 8.85 5.97
N GLY A 77 2.21 8.49 6.24
CA GLY A 77 1.03 9.13 5.67
C GLY A 77 0.61 8.60 4.31
N PHE A 78 1.10 7.44 3.86
CA PHE A 78 0.59 6.82 2.62
C PHE A 78 -0.74 6.10 2.85
N LEU A 79 -0.94 5.58 4.05
CA LEU A 79 -2.17 4.92 4.48
C LEU A 79 -2.78 5.62 5.70
N GLU A 80 -4.08 5.40 5.91
CA GLU A 80 -4.84 5.80 7.09
C GLU A 80 -5.45 4.53 7.71
N HIS A 81 -5.33 4.36 9.03
CA HIS A 81 -5.92 3.22 9.73
C HIS A 81 -7.08 3.69 10.62
N VAL A 82 -8.31 3.28 10.29
CA VAL A 82 -9.53 3.69 10.99
C VAL A 82 -10.49 2.51 11.09
N GLY A 83 -10.93 2.18 12.31
CA GLY A 83 -11.97 1.17 12.54
C GLY A 83 -11.60 -0.24 12.08
N GLY A 84 -10.32 -0.63 12.14
CA GLY A 84 -9.85 -1.94 11.67
C GLY A 84 -9.71 -2.05 10.15
N CYS A 85 -9.72 -0.92 9.43
CA CYS A 85 -9.51 -0.85 7.99
C CYS A 85 -8.32 0.04 7.66
N TYR A 86 -7.48 -0.43 6.75
CA TYR A 86 -6.47 0.39 6.09
C TYR A 86 -7.06 1.03 4.85
N ASN A 87 -6.78 2.31 4.69
CA ASN A 87 -7.28 3.14 3.61
C ASN A 87 -6.10 3.84 2.93
N LEU A 88 -6.14 3.97 1.61
CA LEU A 88 -5.24 4.87 0.91
C LEU A 88 -5.48 6.30 1.39
N ALA A 89 -4.41 7.02 1.72
CA ALA A 89 -4.54 8.36 2.28
C ALA A 89 -5.31 9.30 1.36
N GLU A 90 -6.08 10.23 1.95
CA GLU A 90 -7.01 11.08 1.20
C GLU A 90 -6.33 11.89 0.08
N HIS A 91 -5.14 12.40 0.34
CA HIS A 91 -4.38 13.21 -0.63
C HIS A 91 -3.92 12.37 -1.83
N LEU A 92 -3.53 11.10 -1.62
CA LEU A 92 -3.20 10.19 -2.71
C LEU A 92 -4.43 9.81 -3.53
N ARG A 93 -5.58 9.59 -2.87
CA ARG A 93 -6.87 9.38 -3.56
C ARG A 93 -7.20 10.57 -4.47
N ARG A 94 -7.03 11.80 -3.97
CA ARG A 94 -7.24 13.03 -4.77
C ARG A 94 -6.30 13.09 -5.96
N GLU A 95 -5.00 12.84 -5.77
CA GLU A 95 -4.01 12.82 -6.86
C GLU A 95 -4.36 11.78 -7.94
N ILE A 96 -4.78 10.57 -7.54
CA ILE A 96 -5.24 9.54 -8.50
C ILE A 96 -6.48 10.02 -9.28
N LYS A 97 -7.44 10.64 -8.60
CA LYS A 97 -8.66 11.14 -9.23
C LYS A 97 -8.38 12.26 -10.23
N GLU A 98 -7.44 13.15 -9.91
CA GLU A 98 -7.00 14.22 -10.81
C GLU A 98 -6.32 13.67 -12.07
N LYS A 99 -5.52 12.61 -11.93
CA LYS A 99 -4.81 11.99 -13.06
C LYS A 99 -5.70 11.10 -13.94
N LEU A 100 -6.60 10.33 -13.35
CA LEU A 100 -7.43 9.33 -14.07
C LEU A 100 -8.88 9.78 -14.32
N GLY A 101 -9.29 10.94 -13.83
CA GLY A 101 -10.67 11.45 -13.92
C GLY A 101 -11.69 10.70 -13.04
N SER A 102 -11.41 9.46 -12.63
CA SER A 102 -12.27 8.67 -11.73
C SER A 102 -11.48 7.71 -10.83
N LEU A 103 -12.02 7.44 -9.64
CA LEU A 103 -11.54 6.40 -8.73
C LEU A 103 -12.49 5.21 -8.85
N GLN A 104 -12.17 4.26 -9.72
CA GLN A 104 -12.87 2.97 -9.75
C GLN A 104 -12.07 1.96 -8.92
N PRO A 105 -12.64 1.43 -7.81
CA PRO A 105 -12.03 0.34 -7.04
C PRO A 105 -11.98 -0.95 -7.86
N GLY A 106 -10.96 -1.77 -7.66
CA GLY A 106 -10.84 -3.10 -8.29
C GLY A 106 -10.25 -3.12 -9.70
N ILE A 107 -10.20 -1.97 -10.39
CA ILE A 107 -9.46 -1.83 -11.65
C ILE A 107 -7.98 -1.70 -11.34
N SER A 108 -7.17 -2.58 -11.94
CA SER A 108 -5.71 -2.47 -11.87
C SER A 108 -5.27 -1.15 -12.52
N LYS A 109 -4.66 -0.28 -11.72
CA LYS A 109 -4.07 0.97 -12.20
C LYS A 109 -2.57 0.75 -12.21
N ASN A 110 -1.94 0.82 -13.37
CA ASN A 110 -0.51 0.64 -13.44
C ASN A 110 0.17 1.83 -12.74
N LEU A 111 0.98 1.57 -11.72
CA LEU A 111 1.68 2.64 -10.98
C LEU A 111 2.50 3.53 -11.92
N ASN A 112 3.06 2.95 -12.99
CA ASN A 112 3.81 3.68 -14.00
C ASN A 112 2.94 4.65 -14.82
N GLU A 113 1.66 4.36 -15.02
CA GLU A 113 0.73 5.26 -15.71
C GLU A 113 0.33 6.43 -14.81
N LEU A 114 0.25 6.19 -13.49
CA LEU A 114 -0.06 7.20 -12.49
C LEU A 114 1.10 8.15 -12.20
N ILE A 115 2.34 7.80 -12.54
CA ILE A 115 3.53 8.57 -12.16
C ILE A 115 4.10 9.43 -13.31
N LYS A 116 3.60 9.24 -14.55
CA LYS A 116 3.82 10.20 -15.65
C LYS A 116 3.34 11.60 -15.27
#